data_AF-A0A4Y1Z8N8-F1
#
_entry.id   AF-A0A4Y1Z8N8-F1
#
_cell.length_a   1.000
_cell.length_b   1.000
_cell.length_c   1.000
_cell.angle_alpha   90.00
_cell.angle_beta   90.00
_cell.angle_gamma   90.00
#
_symmetry.space_group_name_H-M   'P 1'
#
loop_
_entity.id
_entity.type
_entity.pdbx_description
1 polymer ?
#
loop_
_entity_poly.entity_id
_entity_poly.type
_entity_poly.pdbx_seq_one_letter_code
_entity_poly.pdbx_strand_id
1 'polypeptide(L)'
;MFKINVDRLKMINEMYGRAIGNKLLIMLSRRINAALEPFAAELYRISSDEFMILFKNRLIRSELIDAAERVTHTSELPFLVDGKEIYATYSIGISRFPQDGASSVQLLGCADAALREAKKDTRVSYFFYNTMLHQQLMKRYVLRMSCKRHCPSNNLCCIISRKSMPEAAHSSV
;
A
#
# COMPACT_ATOMS: atom_id res chain seq x y z
N MET A 1 -7.24 2.78 9.70
CA MET A 1 -6.45 3.83 9.02
C MET A 1 -6.21 3.41 7.60
N PHE A 2 -6.37 4.34 6.65
CA PHE A 2 -5.94 4.13 5.27
C PHE A 2 -4.72 4.98 4.97
N LYS A 3 -3.79 4.43 4.20
CA LYS A 3 -2.76 5.18 3.50
C LYS A 3 -3.05 5.13 2.01
N ILE A 4 -3.12 6.29 1.38
CA ILE A 4 -3.46 6.44 -0.04
C ILE A 4 -2.25 7.00 -0.78
N ASN A 5 -2.00 6.50 -1.98
CA ASN A 5 -1.07 7.09 -2.92
C ASN A 5 -1.76 7.37 -4.25
N VAL A 6 -1.52 8.55 -4.81
CA VAL A 6 -1.99 8.93 -6.14
C VAL A 6 -1.08 8.33 -7.20
N ASP A 7 -1.61 7.41 -7.99
CA ASP A 7 -0.80 6.69 -8.96
C ASP A 7 -0.38 7.61 -10.10
N ARG A 8 0.87 7.48 -10.53
CA ARG A 8 1.43 8.18 -11.70
C ARG A 8 1.34 9.71 -11.65
N LEU A 9 1.21 10.33 -10.47
CA LEU A 9 1.18 11.80 -10.36
C LEU A 9 2.39 12.48 -11.02
N LYS A 10 3.58 11.87 -10.95
CA LYS A 10 4.78 12.36 -11.64
C LYS A 10 4.56 12.49 -13.16
N MET A 11 3.98 11.47 -13.80
CA MET A 11 3.67 11.48 -15.23
C MET A 11 2.63 12.56 -15.56
N ILE A 12 1.61 12.72 -14.72
CA ILE A 12 0.62 13.80 -14.88
C ILE A 12 1.31 15.18 -14.81
N ASN A 13 2.21 15.38 -13.86
CA ASN A 13 2.98 16.62 -13.73
C ASN A 13 3.90 16.88 -14.92
N GLU A 14 4.49 15.84 -15.50
CA GLU A 14 5.34 15.94 -16.69
C GLU A 14 4.52 16.26 -17.94
N MET A 15 3.32 15.68 -18.09
CA MET A 15 2.45 15.92 -19.24
C MET A 15 1.72 17.26 -19.19
N TYR A 16 1.20 17.66 -18.03
CA TYR A 16 0.29 18.80 -17.89
C TYR A 16 0.88 19.96 -17.07
N GLY A 17 2.06 19.78 -16.50
CA GLY A 17 2.70 20.75 -15.63
C GLY A 17 2.26 20.64 -14.17
N ARG A 18 3.14 21.06 -13.26
CA ARG A 18 2.93 20.97 -11.80
C ARG A 18 1.71 21.75 -11.31
N ALA A 19 1.36 22.85 -11.98
CA ALA A 19 0.18 23.64 -11.63
C ALA A 19 -1.12 22.82 -11.79
N ILE A 20 -1.23 22.06 -12.87
CA ILE A 20 -2.38 21.17 -13.11
C ILE A 20 -2.39 20.02 -12.11
N GLY A 21 -1.24 19.39 -11.84
CA GLY A 21 -1.17 18.35 -10.82
C GLY A 21 -1.55 18.85 -9.42
N ASN A 22 -1.19 20.07 -9.04
CA ASN A 22 -1.62 20.66 -7.77
C ASN A 22 -3.14 20.85 -7.71
N LYS A 23 -3.76 21.34 -8.80
CA LYS A 23 -5.23 21.48 -8.89
C LYS A 23 -5.93 20.11 -8.83
N LEU A 24 -5.38 19.11 -9.51
CA LEU A 24 -5.85 17.73 -9.45
C LEU A 24 -5.88 17.22 -8.00
N LEU A 25 -4.80 17.42 -7.24
CA LEU A 25 -4.73 16.98 -5.84
C LEU A 25 -5.76 17.66 -4.94
N ILE A 26 -6.08 18.93 -5.19
CA ILE A 26 -7.15 19.65 -4.47
C ILE A 26 -8.53 19.07 -4.82
N MET A 27 -8.79 18.77 -6.09
CA MET A 27 -10.07 18.18 -6.50
C MET A 27 -10.23 16.76 -5.96
N LEU A 28 -9.16 15.98 -6.01
CA LEU A 28 -9.08 14.64 -5.44
C LEU A 28 -9.40 14.66 -3.94
N SER A 29 -8.75 15.53 -3.17
CA SER A 29 -9.00 15.59 -1.71
C SER A 29 -10.45 15.94 -1.40
N ARG A 30 -11.08 16.81 -2.20
CA ARG A 30 -12.51 17.13 -2.09
C ARG A 30 -13.41 15.92 -2.38
N ARG A 31 -13.14 15.18 -3.46
CA ARG A 31 -13.92 13.97 -3.80
C ARG A 31 -13.78 12.90 -2.73
N ILE A 32 -12.56 12.65 -2.25
CA ILE A 32 -12.30 11.69 -1.17
C ILE A 32 -13.03 12.11 0.12
N ASN A 33 -12.95 13.38 0.52
CA ASN A 33 -13.67 13.86 1.71
C ASN A 33 -15.19 13.68 1.57
N ALA A 34 -15.77 14.00 0.41
CA ALA A 34 -17.20 13.80 0.17
C ALA A 34 -17.59 12.31 0.23
N ALA A 35 -16.77 11.42 -0.32
CA ALA A 35 -17.01 9.97 -0.29
C ALA A 35 -16.98 9.39 1.13
N LEU A 36 -16.21 10.03 2.03
CA LEU A 36 -15.98 9.59 3.40
C LEU A 36 -16.90 10.22 4.45
N GLU A 37 -17.80 11.13 4.04
CA GLU A 37 -18.71 11.83 4.94
C GLU A 37 -19.47 10.91 5.92
N PRO A 38 -19.97 9.72 5.50
CA PRO A 38 -20.68 8.81 6.41
C PRO A 38 -19.82 8.16 7.51
N PHE A 39 -18.49 8.22 7.43
CA PHE A 39 -17.59 7.39 8.26
C PHE A 39 -16.89 8.14 9.39
N ALA A 40 -17.22 9.42 9.61
CA ALA A 40 -16.54 10.29 10.57
C ALA A 40 -15.00 10.22 10.43
N ALA A 41 -14.53 10.38 9.19
CA ALA A 41 -13.13 10.25 8.82
C ALA A 41 -12.45 11.61 8.59
N GLU A 42 -11.15 11.67 8.89
CA GLU A 42 -10.30 12.84 8.66
C GLU A 42 -9.20 12.51 7.65
N LEU A 43 -9.09 13.33 6.61
CA LEU A 43 -8.11 13.20 5.53
C LEU A 43 -6.93 14.16 5.75
N TYR A 44 -5.72 13.61 5.69
CA TYR A 44 -4.47 14.35 5.80
C TYR A 44 -3.61 14.11 4.58
N ARG A 45 -2.92 15.15 4.11
CA ARG A 45 -1.87 15.00 3.10
C ARG A 45 -0.53 14.90 3.80
N ILE A 46 0.20 13.81 3.57
CA ILE A 46 1.46 13.51 4.25
C ILE A 46 2.66 13.92 3.40
N SER A 47 2.56 13.77 2.07
CA SER A 47 3.63 14.11 1.15
C SER A 47 3.08 14.57 -0.22
N SER A 48 3.91 14.54 -1.26
CA SER A 48 3.55 15.04 -2.61
C SER A 48 2.29 14.37 -3.17
N ASP A 49 2.22 13.05 -3.06
CA ASP A 49 1.22 12.17 -3.68
C ASP A 49 0.62 11.20 -2.66
N GLU A 50 0.98 11.32 -1.37
CA GLU A 50 0.45 10.47 -0.31
C GLU A 50 -0.53 11.21 0.60
N PHE A 51 -1.63 10.52 0.89
CA PHE A 51 -2.64 10.91 1.85
C PHE A 51 -2.84 9.83 2.91
N MET A 52 -3.41 10.22 4.04
CA MET A 52 -3.74 9.35 5.14
C MET A 52 -5.15 9.65 5.62
N ILE A 53 -5.93 8.61 5.91
CA ILE A 53 -7.29 8.73 6.47
C ILE A 53 -7.31 8.07 7.83
N LEU A 54 -7.78 8.83 8.82
CA LEU A 54 -8.05 8.35 10.17
C LEU A 54 -9.56 8.34 10.40
N PHE A 55 -10.08 7.22 10.89
CA PHE A 55 -11.49 7.08 11.25
C PHE A 55 -11.61 7.32 12.75
N LYS A 56 -12.51 8.22 13.17
CA LYS A 56 -12.73 8.53 14.59
C LYS A 56 -13.34 7.33 15.33
N ASN A 57 -14.25 6.63 14.64
CA ASN A 57 -14.93 5.48 15.18
C ASN A 57 -14.21 4.18 14.82
N ARG A 58 -14.35 3.18 15.68
CA ARG A 58 -13.88 1.82 15.38
C ARG A 58 -14.83 1.18 14.38
N LEU A 59 -14.41 1.17 13.12
CA LEU A 59 -15.16 0.52 12.05
C LEU A 59 -14.90 -0.99 12.01
N ILE A 60 -15.93 -1.76 11.69
CA ILE A 60 -15.81 -3.19 11.37
C ILE A 60 -15.24 -3.38 9.96
N ARG A 61 -14.85 -4.62 9.63
CA ARG A 61 -14.18 -4.91 8.36
C ARG A 61 -15.02 -4.53 7.14
N SER A 62 -16.34 -4.78 7.16
CA SER A 62 -17.24 -4.44 6.05
C SER A 62 -17.36 -2.94 5.83
N GLU A 63 -17.44 -2.14 6.89
CA GLU A 63 -17.47 -0.68 6.80
C GLU A 63 -16.15 -0.12 6.25
N LEU A 64 -15.01 -0.72 6.61
CA LEU A 64 -13.72 -0.37 6.01
C LEU A 64 -13.65 -0.75 4.53
N ILE A 65 -14.31 -1.83 4.12
CA ILE A 65 -14.41 -2.21 2.70
C ILE A 65 -15.26 -1.18 1.96
N ASP A 66 -16.45 -0.85 2.46
CA ASP A 66 -17.34 0.17 1.86
C ASP A 66 -16.64 1.53 1.75
N ALA A 67 -15.96 1.98 2.81
CA ALA A 67 -15.18 3.21 2.78
C ALA A 67 -14.06 3.17 1.73
N ALA A 68 -13.35 2.05 1.59
CA ALA A 68 -12.29 1.91 0.59
C ALA A 68 -12.85 1.91 -0.84
N GLU A 69 -13.95 1.19 -1.08
CA GLU A 69 -14.64 1.13 -2.36
C GLU A 69 -15.16 2.49 -2.78
N ARG A 70 -15.81 3.23 -1.87
CA ARG A 70 -16.27 4.61 -2.12
C ARG A 70 -15.13 5.52 -2.53
N VAL A 71 -13.98 5.44 -1.85
CA VAL A 71 -12.79 6.24 -2.21
C VAL A 71 -12.28 5.84 -3.59
N THR A 72 -12.18 4.55 -3.88
CA THR A 72 -11.76 4.04 -5.19
C THR A 72 -12.71 4.49 -6.31
N HIS A 73 -14.03 4.41 -6.12
CA HIS A 73 -15.03 4.83 -7.11
C HIS A 73 -14.92 6.32 -7.47
N THR A 74 -14.39 7.17 -6.59
CA THR A 74 -14.17 8.59 -6.94
C THR A 74 -13.19 8.81 -8.09
N SER A 75 -12.36 7.81 -8.39
CA SER A 75 -11.39 7.82 -9.49
C SER A 75 -11.94 7.32 -10.83
N GLU A 76 -13.16 6.77 -10.86
CA GLU A 76 -13.78 6.27 -12.09
C GLU A 76 -14.17 7.39 -13.06
N LEU A 77 -14.52 8.57 -12.52
CA LEU A 77 -14.82 9.75 -13.31
C LEU A 77 -13.58 10.62 -13.48
N PRO A 78 -13.33 11.20 -14.67
CA PRO A 78 -12.20 12.09 -14.89
C PRO A 78 -12.27 13.34 -14.01
N PHE A 79 -11.11 13.92 -13.75
CA PHE A 79 -10.97 15.23 -13.10
C PHE A 79 -10.91 16.30 -14.18
N LEU A 80 -11.89 17.19 -14.20
CA LEU A 80 -11.90 18.34 -15.10
C LEU A 80 -11.05 19.48 -14.51
N VAL A 81 -9.80 19.61 -14.98
CA VAL A 81 -8.85 20.63 -14.52
C VAL A 81 -8.53 21.57 -15.68
N ASP A 82 -8.91 22.84 -15.55
CA ASP A 82 -8.73 23.86 -16.59
C ASP A 82 -9.21 23.41 -17.98
N GLY A 83 -10.40 22.80 -18.03
CA GLY A 83 -11.02 22.29 -19.25
C GLY A 83 -10.43 20.99 -19.80
N LYS A 84 -9.47 20.37 -19.11
CA LYS A 84 -8.87 19.08 -19.48
C LYS A 84 -9.42 17.96 -18.62
N GLU A 85 -9.77 16.84 -19.23
CA GLU A 85 -10.11 15.62 -18.52
C GLU A 85 -8.83 14.85 -18.16
N ILE A 86 -8.62 14.62 -16.86
CA ILE A 86 -7.45 13.92 -16.34
C ILE A 86 -7.91 12.70 -15.56
N TYR A 87 -7.45 11.53 -15.97
CA TYR A 87 -7.69 10.27 -15.26
C TYR A 87 -6.56 10.04 -14.26
N ALA A 88 -6.92 9.81 -13.00
CA ALA A 88 -5.99 9.53 -11.92
C ALA A 88 -6.59 8.48 -10.99
N THR A 89 -5.85 7.41 -10.74
CA THR A 89 -6.23 6.32 -9.83
C THR A 89 -5.46 6.42 -8.51
N TYR A 90 -5.93 5.68 -7.50
CA TYR A 90 -5.27 5.61 -6.22
C TYR A 90 -5.04 4.17 -5.80
N SER A 91 -3.90 3.94 -5.15
CA SER A 91 -3.62 2.72 -4.41
C SER A 91 -3.83 2.98 -2.92
N ILE A 92 -4.47 2.04 -2.21
CA ILE A 92 -4.81 2.18 -0.79
C ILE A 92 -4.24 1.01 0.03
N GLY A 93 -3.52 1.31 1.09
CA GLY A 93 -3.11 0.35 2.13
C GLY A 93 -3.93 0.54 3.40
N ILE A 94 -4.48 -0.55 3.94
CA ILE A 94 -5.38 -0.51 5.10
C ILE A 94 -4.74 -1.20 6.30
N SER A 95 -4.70 -0.53 7.45
CA SER A 95 -4.32 -1.10 8.75
C SER A 95 -5.33 -0.75 9.85
N ARG A 96 -5.45 -1.61 10.85
CA ARG A 96 -6.49 -1.56 11.89
C ARG A 96 -5.88 -1.61 13.27
N PHE A 97 -6.31 -0.69 14.12
CA PHE A 97 -6.03 -0.74 15.54
C PHE A 97 -7.13 -1.55 16.25
N PRO A 98 -6.79 -2.47 17.17
CA PRO A 98 -5.43 -2.89 17.57
C PRO A 98 -4.87 -4.10 16.77
N GLN A 99 -5.60 -4.63 15.78
CA GLN A 99 -5.28 -5.92 15.12
C GLN A 99 -3.94 -5.95 14.41
N ASP A 100 -3.60 -4.85 13.73
CA ASP A 100 -2.42 -4.74 12.88
C ASP A 100 -1.30 -3.94 13.59
N GLY A 101 -1.49 -3.51 14.84
CA GLY A 101 -0.50 -2.78 15.62
C GLY A 101 -1.11 -2.00 16.79
N ALA A 102 -0.31 -1.80 17.84
CA ALA A 102 -0.70 -1.08 19.06
C ALA A 102 -0.14 0.36 19.12
N SER A 103 0.72 0.76 18.18
CA SER A 103 1.26 2.11 18.08
C SER A 103 1.05 2.70 16.69
N SER A 104 1.06 4.04 16.60
CA SER A 104 0.96 4.77 15.33
C SER A 104 2.06 4.35 14.34
N VAL A 105 3.28 4.15 14.82
CA VAL A 105 4.43 3.70 14.02
C VAL A 105 4.18 2.30 13.43
N GLN A 106 3.65 1.37 14.21
CA GLN A 106 3.32 0.02 13.74
C GLN A 106 2.20 0.05 12.70
N LEU A 107 1.13 0.81 12.96
CA LEU A 107 -0.01 0.93 12.05
C LEU A 107 0.40 1.55 10.72
N LEU A 108 1.29 2.55 10.74
CA LEU A 108 1.83 3.18 9.54
C LEU A 108 2.68 2.20 8.73
N GLY A 109 3.60 1.48 9.38
CA GLY A 109 4.40 0.44 8.71
C GLY A 109 3.55 -0.68 8.11
N CYS A 110 2.43 -1.03 8.76
CA CYS A 110 1.47 -2.01 8.23
C CYS A 110 0.69 -1.47 7.03
N ALA A 111 0.20 -0.24 7.09
CA ALA A 111 -0.46 0.40 5.96
C ALA A 111 0.47 0.56 4.76
N ASP A 112 1.75 0.90 4.98
CA ASP A 112 2.79 0.95 3.94
C ASP A 112 3.00 -0.41 3.28
N ALA A 113 3.05 -1.48 4.08
CA ALA A 113 3.19 -2.83 3.55
C ALA A 113 1.98 -3.21 2.69
N ALA A 114 0.77 -2.91 3.15
CA ALA A 114 -0.44 -3.17 2.39
C ALA A 114 -0.50 -2.35 1.10
N LEU A 115 -0.14 -1.07 1.14
CA LEU A 115 -0.09 -0.19 -0.02
C LEU A 115 0.88 -0.71 -1.10
N ARG A 116 2.03 -1.26 -0.69
CA ARG A 116 2.96 -1.89 -1.65
C ARG A 116 2.36 -3.11 -2.33
N GLU A 117 1.52 -3.88 -1.65
CA GLU A 117 0.83 -5.01 -2.28
C GLU A 117 -0.26 -4.52 -3.25
N ALA A 118 -1.04 -3.50 -2.87
CA ALA A 118 -2.00 -2.86 -3.78
C ALA A 118 -1.31 -2.39 -5.08
N LYS A 119 -0.12 -1.80 -4.98
CA LYS A 119 0.64 -1.33 -6.15
C LYS A 119 1.17 -2.43 -7.07
N LYS A 120 1.22 -3.70 -6.64
CA LYS A 120 1.70 -4.80 -7.49
C LYS A 120 0.61 -5.35 -8.39
N ASP A 121 -0.64 -5.28 -7.96
CA ASP A 121 -1.78 -5.78 -8.71
C ASP A 121 -2.59 -4.60 -9.23
N THR A 122 -2.48 -4.31 -10.52
CA THR A 122 -3.19 -3.20 -11.16
C THR A 122 -4.70 -3.36 -11.16
N ARG A 123 -5.23 -4.52 -10.79
CA ARG A 123 -6.68 -4.77 -10.67
C ARG A 123 -7.21 -4.46 -9.27
N VAL A 124 -6.34 -4.29 -8.28
CA VAL A 124 -6.73 -4.16 -6.88
C VAL A 124 -6.30 -2.80 -6.35
N SER A 125 -7.26 -1.89 -6.20
CA SER A 125 -7.00 -0.52 -5.74
C SER A 125 -6.77 -0.41 -4.23
N TYR A 126 -7.11 -1.43 -3.45
CA TYR A 126 -6.88 -1.42 -2.00
C TYR A 126 -6.46 -2.79 -1.46
N PHE A 127 -5.64 -2.79 -0.41
CA PHE A 127 -5.22 -4.02 0.25
C PHE A 127 -5.29 -3.88 1.78
N PHE A 128 -5.82 -4.91 2.44
CA PHE A 128 -5.72 -5.01 3.90
C PHE A 128 -4.38 -5.60 4.28
N TYR A 129 -3.74 -4.99 5.27
CA TYR A 129 -2.62 -5.62 5.93
C TYR A 129 -3.05 -7.00 6.46
N ASN A 130 -2.25 -8.02 6.14
CA ASN A 130 -2.41 -9.36 6.66
C ASN A 130 -1.08 -9.81 7.29
N THR A 131 -1.11 -10.09 8.58
CA THR A 131 0.05 -10.47 9.39
C THR A 131 0.78 -11.70 8.84
N MET A 132 0.08 -12.70 8.27
CA MET A 132 0.75 -13.87 7.68
C MET A 132 1.55 -13.51 6.42
N LEU A 133 0.96 -12.69 5.54
CA LEU A 133 1.64 -12.22 4.33
C LEU A 133 2.83 -11.32 4.69
N HIS A 134 2.66 -10.47 5.70
CA HIS A 134 3.73 -9.60 6.18
C HIS A 134 4.89 -10.36 6.81
N GLN A 135 4.65 -11.41 7.60
CA GLN A 135 5.72 -12.25 8.13
C GLN A 135 6.54 -12.91 7.00
N GLN A 136 5.88 -13.34 5.92
CA GLN A 136 6.57 -13.89 4.74
C GLN A 136 7.36 -12.81 3.97
N LEU A 137 6.80 -11.62 3.80
CA LEU A 137 7.46 -10.48 3.15
C LEU A 137 8.65 -9.97 3.96
N MET A 138 8.55 -9.92 5.30
CA MET A 138 9.65 -9.56 6.19
C MET A 138 10.75 -10.62 6.18
N LYS A 139 10.40 -11.91 6.18
CA LYS A 139 11.38 -12.98 5.95
C LYS A 139 12.13 -12.79 4.62
N ARG A 140 11.41 -12.50 3.52
CA ARG A 140 12.01 -12.21 2.22
C ARG A 140 12.87 -10.94 2.21
N TYR A 141 12.46 -9.88 2.90
CA TYR A 141 13.21 -8.63 3.00
C TYR A 141 14.51 -8.81 3.79
N VAL A 142 14.46 -9.47 4.94
CA VAL A 142 15.65 -9.82 5.74
C VAL A 142 16.59 -10.70 4.93
N LEU A 143 16.09 -11.73 4.25
CA LEU A 143 16.89 -12.56 3.35
C LEU A 143 17.59 -11.72 2.27
N ARG A 144 16.87 -10.77 1.64
CA ARG A 144 17.43 -9.89 0.61
C ARG A 144 18.47 -8.91 1.18
N MET A 145 18.26 -8.37 2.38
CA MET A 145 19.23 -7.50 3.05
C MET A 145 20.48 -8.26 3.51
N SER A 146 20.32 -9.45 4.07
CA SER A 146 21.43 -10.32 4.45
C SER A 146 22.26 -10.72 3.23
N CYS A 147 21.62 -11.01 2.10
CA CYS A 147 22.29 -11.30 0.84
C CYS A 147 23.05 -10.09 0.28
N LYS A 148 22.49 -8.88 0.37
CA LYS A 148 23.16 -7.63 -0.05
C LYS A 148 24.33 -7.23 0.84
N ARG A 149 24.29 -7.56 2.14
CA ARG A 149 25.42 -7.31 3.06
C ARG A 149 26.58 -8.29 2.86
N HIS A 150 26.31 -9.49 2.35
CA HIS A 150 27.33 -10.54 2.16
C HIS A 150 27.86 -10.67 0.73
N CYS A 151 27.31 -9.97 -0.26
CA CYS A 151 27.83 -9.95 -1.64
C CYS A 151 28.01 -8.52 -2.16
N PRO A 152 29.25 -7.97 -2.16
CA PRO A 152 29.54 -6.68 -2.78
C PRO A 152 29.70 -6.77 -4.31
N SER A 153 29.82 -7.97 -4.88
CA SER A 153 30.17 -8.19 -6.28
C SER A 153 29.02 -8.82 -7.07
N ASN A 154 28.73 -8.19 -8.20
CA ASN A 154 27.82 -8.67 -9.23
C ASN A 154 28.27 -10.04 -9.75
N ASN A 155 27.33 -10.95 -9.92
CA ASN A 155 27.42 -12.30 -10.49
C ASN A 155 27.65 -13.46 -9.51
N LEU A 156 26.68 -14.38 -9.54
CA LEU A 156 26.75 -15.80 -9.14
C LEU A 156 26.84 -16.11 -7.64
N CYS A 157 25.75 -15.93 -6.89
CA CYS A 157 25.50 -16.85 -5.75
C CYS A 157 24.04 -16.87 -5.30
N CYS A 158 23.19 -17.60 -6.02
CA CYS A 158 21.89 -18.05 -5.52
C CYS A 158 21.54 -19.40 -6.15
N ILE A 159 22.39 -20.41 -5.92
CA ILE A 159 21.95 -21.81 -5.97
C ILE A 159 22.03 -22.30 -4.52
N ILE A 160 20.94 -22.14 -3.76
CA ILE A 160 20.82 -22.76 -2.45
C ILE A 160 20.07 -24.08 -2.63
N SER A 161 20.81 -25.16 -2.36
CA SER A 161 20.43 -26.56 -2.37
C SER A 161 19.09 -26.85 -1.68
N ARG A 162 18.31 -27.76 -2.29
CA ARG A 162 17.23 -28.49 -1.62
C ARG A 162 17.64 -29.96 -1.41
N LYS A 163 17.70 -30.37 -0.13
CA LYS A 163 17.41 -31.70 0.46
C LYS A 163 18.30 -32.88 0.03
N SER A 164 18.67 -33.86 0.87
CA SER A 164 18.27 -34.26 2.23
C SER A 164 19.18 -35.42 2.69
N MET A 165 19.64 -35.43 3.94
CA MET A 165 19.99 -36.68 4.66
C MET A 165 18.74 -37.17 5.40
N PRO A 166 18.61 -38.50 5.60
CA PRO A 166 18.50 -38.96 6.97
C PRO A 166 19.37 -40.20 7.30
N GLU A 167 19.93 -40.11 8.51
CA GLU A 167 20.10 -41.11 9.58
C GLU A 167 20.70 -42.50 9.30
N ALA A 168 21.77 -42.77 10.05
CA ALA A 168 22.32 -44.10 10.32
C ALA A 168 21.57 -44.76 11.49
N ALA A 169 21.31 -46.07 11.39
CA ALA A 169 21.22 -46.99 12.52
C ALA A 169 21.39 -48.46 12.09
N HIS A 170 22.53 -49.03 12.50
CA HIS A 170 22.74 -50.38 13.09
C HIS A 170 22.34 -51.70 12.38
N SER A 171 23.40 -52.50 12.13
CA SER A 171 23.64 -53.88 12.64
C SER A 171 23.06 -55.13 11.95
N SER A 172 24.01 -56.05 11.69
CA SER A 172 23.95 -57.53 11.66
C SER A 172 23.18 -58.21 10.52
N VAL A 173 23.88 -58.92 9.62
CA VAL A 173 24.42 -60.30 9.81
C VAL A 173 25.76 -60.40 9.09
#